data_AF-A0A1G7Y256-F1
#
_entry.id   AF-A0A1G7Y256-F1
#
_cell.length_a   1.000
_cell.length_b   1.000
_cell.length_c   1.000
_cell.angle_alpha   90.00
_cell.angle_beta   90.00
_cell.angle_gamma   90.00
#
_symmetry.space_group_name_H-M   'P 1'
#
loop_
_entity.id
_entity.type
_entity.pdbx_description
1 polymer ?
#
loop_
_entity_poly.entity_id
_entity_poly.type
_entity_poly.pdbx_seq_one_letter_code
_entity_poly.pdbx_strand_id
1 'polypeptide(L)'
;MATTHKKVSPERFRHLARRIQIATKLQDWKALQRYDMELRELLESQKTFFEDPLLAPEIARTKAVHEAAYRYLEHATAELKGEIELVSAQQERALAYQLATTMGY
;
A
#
# COMPACT_ATOMS: atom_id res chain seq x y z
N MET A 1 31.01 27.68 -13.95
CA MET A 1 29.57 27.40 -13.85
C MET A 1 29.38 25.89 -13.80
N ALA A 2 29.12 25.34 -12.61
CA ALA A 2 28.95 23.89 -12.43
C ALA A 2 27.45 23.57 -12.47
N THR A 3 27.01 22.81 -13.47
CA THR A 3 25.64 22.32 -13.57
C THR A 3 25.42 21.26 -12.49
N THR A 4 24.79 21.67 -11.38
CA THR A 4 24.33 20.81 -10.30
C THR A 4 23.20 19.91 -10.80
N HIS A 5 23.55 18.83 -11.52
CA HIS A 5 22.66 17.69 -11.64
C HIS A 5 22.46 17.13 -10.23
N LYS A 6 21.29 17.34 -9.64
CA LYS A 6 20.85 16.64 -8.41
C LYS A 6 20.87 15.14 -8.74
N LYS A 7 22.02 14.49 -8.57
CA LYS A 7 22.16 13.04 -8.57
C LYS A 7 21.26 12.54 -7.46
N VAL A 8 20.11 11.98 -7.82
CA VAL A 8 19.30 11.25 -6.84
C VAL A 8 20.14 10.06 -6.40
N SER A 9 20.53 10.09 -5.12
CA SER A 9 21.34 9.03 -4.55
C SER A 9 20.51 7.74 -4.51
N PRO A 10 21.07 6.57 -4.89
CA PRO A 10 20.43 5.26 -4.73
C PRO A 10 19.92 5.01 -3.31
N GLU A 11 20.55 5.65 -2.33
CA GLU A 11 20.14 5.71 -0.92
C GLU A 11 18.66 6.13 -0.74
N ARG A 12 18.16 7.06 -1.57
CA ARG A 12 16.76 7.51 -1.48
C ARG A 12 15.78 6.40 -1.82
N PHE A 13 16.05 5.63 -2.88
CA PHE A 13 15.24 4.47 -3.24
C PHE A 13 15.29 3.39 -2.15
N ARG A 14 16.48 3.11 -1.60
CA ARG A 14 16.64 2.18 -0.48
C ARG A 14 15.85 2.60 0.76
N HIS A 15 15.95 3.87 1.12
CA HIS A 15 15.25 4.41 2.29
C HIS A 15 13.74 4.33 2.09
N LEU A 16 13.27 4.68 0.90
CA LEU A 16 11.85 4.66 0.58
C LEU A 16 11.29 3.23 0.53
N ALA A 17 12.03 2.28 -0.05
CA ALA A 17 11.68 0.85 0.01
C ALA A 17 11.58 0.34 1.45
N ARG A 18 12.50 0.74 2.33
CA ARG A 18 12.45 0.36 3.75
C ARG A 18 11.23 0.97 4.46
N ARG A 19 10.90 2.23 4.18
CA ARG A 19 9.72 2.90 4.75
C ARG A 19 8.42 2.25 4.30
N ILE A 20 8.31 1.89 3.01
CA ILE A 20 7.19 1.12 2.47
C ILE A 20 7.05 -0.21 3.22
N GLN A 21 8.13 -1.00 3.35
CA GLN A 21 8.08 -2.26 4.09
C GLN A 21 7.61 -2.10 5.54
N ILE A 22 8.10 -1.07 6.25
CA ILE A 22 7.72 -0.81 7.63
C ILE A 22 6.24 -0.42 7.70
N ALA A 23 5.77 0.50 6.84
CA ALA A 23 4.37 0.91 6.80
C ALA A 23 3.44 -0.26 6.49
N THR A 24 3.80 -1.13 5.55
CA THR A 24 3.05 -2.35 5.23
C THR A 24 2.97 -3.28 6.44
N LYS A 25 4.08 -3.53 7.14
CA LYS A 25 4.10 -4.39 8.34
C LYS A 25 3.27 -3.83 9.49
N LEU A 26 3.26 -2.50 9.64
CA LEU A 26 2.46 -1.81 10.66
C LEU A 26 1.01 -1.56 10.22
N GLN A 27 0.62 -1.98 9.02
CA GLN A 27 -0.68 -1.70 8.42
C GLN A 27 -1.03 -0.19 8.41
N ASP A 28 0.00 0.68 8.35
CA ASP A 28 -0.20 2.13 8.24
C ASP A 28 -0.42 2.51 6.77
N TRP A 29 -1.65 2.31 6.31
CA TRP A 29 -2.05 2.53 4.93
C TRP A 29 -1.94 4.00 4.50
N LYS A 30 -2.07 4.93 5.44
CA LYS A 30 -1.94 6.38 5.17
C LYS A 30 -0.48 6.76 4.95
N ALA A 31 0.45 6.20 5.73
CA ALA A 31 1.87 6.36 5.47
C ALA A 31 2.29 5.66 4.17
N LEU A 32 1.76 4.47 3.89
CA LEU A 32 2.01 3.75 2.64
C LEU A 32 1.64 4.59 1.41
N GLN A 33 0.43 5.17 1.39
CA GLN A 33 -0.04 6.04 0.30
C GLN A 33 0.89 7.24 0.08
N ARG A 34 1.40 7.85 1.15
CA ARG A 34 2.35 8.97 1.05
C ARG A 34 3.68 8.56 0.42
N TYR A 35 4.20 7.39 0.81
CA TYR A 35 5.45 6.88 0.26
C TYR A 35 5.31 6.46 -1.20
N ASP A 36 4.14 5.96 -1.59
CA ASP A 36 3.84 5.65 -2.98
C ASP A 36 3.81 6.90 -3.86
N MET A 37 3.24 8.00 -3.34
CA MET A 37 3.24 9.28 -4.04
C MET A 37 4.67 9.83 -4.19
N GLU A 38 5.46 9.79 -3.11
CA GLU A 38 6.86 10.21 -3.12
C GLU A 38 7.71 9.35 -4.10
N LEU A 39 7.45 8.04 -4.18
CA LEU A 39 8.07 7.15 -5.17
C LEU A 39 7.73 7.55 -6.60
N ARG A 40 6.45 7.83 -6.87
CA ARG A 40 5.97 8.18 -8.21
C ARG A 40 6.57 9.50 -8.67
N GLU A 41 6.56 10.54 -7.83
CA GLU A 41 7.20 11.83 -8.14
C GLU A 41 8.70 11.64 -8.46
N LEU A 42 9.38 10.79 -7.69
CA LEU A 42 10.80 10.56 -7.86
C LEU A 42 11.10 9.79 -9.16
N LEU A 43 10.26 8.83 -9.55
CA LEU A 43 10.35 8.12 -10.84
C LEU A 43 9.98 9.01 -12.04
N GLU A 44 8.99 9.88 -11.90
CA GLU A 44 8.57 10.82 -12.97
C GLU A 44 9.60 11.91 -13.20
N SER A 45 10.27 12.38 -12.13
CA SER A 45 11.20 13.50 -12.18
C SER A 45 12.47 13.24 -13.00
N GLN A 46 12.95 11.99 -13.12
CA GLN A 46 14.09 11.68 -14.01
C GLN A 46 13.96 10.33 -14.73
N LYS A 47 13.39 10.38 -15.94
CA LYS A 47 13.31 9.23 -16.86
C LYS A 47 14.67 8.62 -17.24
N THR A 48 15.77 9.36 -17.07
CA THR A 48 17.13 8.88 -17.34
C THR A 48 17.68 7.92 -16.27
N PHE A 49 16.98 7.72 -15.14
CA PHE A 49 17.43 6.79 -14.09
C PHE A 49 17.44 5.32 -14.51
N PHE A 50 16.63 4.95 -15.51
CA PHE A 50 16.56 3.57 -15.99
C PHE A 50 17.81 3.15 -16.78
N GLU A 51 18.62 4.11 -17.22
CA GLU A 51 19.87 3.87 -17.96
C GLU A 51 21.10 3.84 -17.04
N ASP A 52 20.97 4.25 -15.78
CA ASP A 52 22.08 4.22 -14.82
C ASP A 52 22.18 2.82 -14.17
N PRO A 53 23.29 2.09 -14.41
CA PRO A 53 23.47 0.72 -13.91
C PRO A 53 23.53 0.61 -12.38
N LEU A 54 23.76 1.72 -11.67
CA LEU A 54 23.74 1.74 -10.19
C LEU A 54 22.34 1.96 -9.62
N LEU A 55 21.44 2.60 -10.37
CA LEU A 55 20.09 2.92 -9.95
C LEU A 55 19.06 1.87 -10.41
N ALA A 56 19.27 1.29 -11.59
CA ALA A 56 18.42 0.23 -12.14
C ALA A 56 18.09 -0.91 -11.14
N PRO A 57 19.06 -1.52 -10.42
CA PRO A 57 18.75 -2.58 -9.46
C PRO A 57 17.96 -2.08 -8.24
N GLU A 58 18.22 -0.86 -7.77
CA GLU A 58 17.51 -0.29 -6.61
C GLU A 58 16.08 0.11 -6.96
N ILE A 59 15.85 0.59 -8.18
CA ILE A 59 14.51 0.85 -8.71
C ILE A 59 13.73 -0.46 -8.84
N ALA A 60 14.35 -1.51 -9.40
CA ALA A 60 13.72 -2.83 -9.52
C ALA A 60 13.36 -3.39 -8.13
N ARG A 61 14.25 -3.26 -7.15
CA ARG A 61 13.99 -3.66 -5.77
C ARG A 61 12.84 -2.88 -5.14
N THR A 62 12.81 -1.57 -5.33
CA THR A 62 11.76 -0.70 -4.79
C THR A 62 10.40 -1.06 -5.40
N LYS A 63 10.35 -1.37 -6.70
CA LYS A 63 9.14 -1.88 -7.38
C LYS A 63 8.67 -3.21 -6.80
N ALA A 64 9.56 -4.17 -6.60
CA ALA A 64 9.20 -5.47 -6.02
C ALA A 64 8.63 -5.32 -4.59
N VAL A 65 9.21 -4.42 -3.81
CA VAL A 65 8.71 -4.08 -2.46
C VAL A 65 7.33 -3.42 -2.52
N HIS A 66 7.12 -2.50 -3.46
CA HIS A 66 5.83 -1.86 -3.68
C HIS A 66 4.75 -2.87 -4.09
N GLU A 67 5.07 -3.77 -5.02
CA GLU A 67 4.14 -4.82 -5.46
C GLU A 67 3.75 -5.76 -4.30
N ALA A 68 4.71 -6.16 -3.47
CA ALA A 68 4.44 -6.96 -2.29
C ALA A 68 3.53 -6.22 -1.29
N ALA A 69 3.78 -4.93 -1.07
CA ALA A 69 2.93 -4.08 -0.23
C ALA A 69 1.50 -3.97 -0.77
N TYR A 70 1.35 -3.80 -2.08
CA TYR A 70 0.06 -3.73 -2.75
C TYR A 70 -0.73 -5.04 -2.60
N ARG A 71 -0.11 -6.20 -2.83
CA ARG A 71 -0.76 -7.51 -2.65
C ARG A 71 -1.21 -7.75 -1.21
N TYR A 72 -0.42 -7.28 -0.24
CA TYR A 72 -0.79 -7.37 1.17
C TYR A 72 -1.99 -6.47 1.50
N LEU A 73 -2.03 -5.25 0.97
CA LEU A 73 -3.20 -4.36 1.09
C LEU A 73 -4.45 -4.99 0.45
N GLU A 74 -4.32 -5.58 -0.73
CA GLU A 74 -5.41 -6.25 -1.44
C GLU A 74 -5.99 -7.40 -0.59
N HIS A 75 -5.14 -8.25 -0.03
CA HIS A 75 -5.55 -9.32 0.87
C HIS A 75 -6.26 -8.78 2.12
N ALA A 76 -5.65 -7.80 2.81
CA ALA A 76 -6.24 -7.21 4.01
C ALA A 76 -7.60 -6.55 3.72
N THR A 77 -7.77 -5.97 2.54
CA THR A 77 -9.04 -5.39 2.10
C THR A 77 -10.09 -6.46 1.84
N ALA A 78 -9.70 -7.58 1.23
CA ALA A 78 -10.58 -8.73 0.99
C ALA A 78 -11.05 -9.37 2.32
N GLU A 79 -10.14 -9.54 3.28
CA GLU A 79 -10.48 -10.02 4.63
C GLU A 79 -11.47 -9.10 5.34
N LEU A 80 -11.18 -7.79 5.36
CA LEU A 80 -12.07 -6.81 5.98
C LEU A 80 -13.47 -6.81 5.34
N LYS A 81 -13.54 -6.98 4.01
CA LYS A 81 -14.82 -7.09 3.30
C LYS A 81 -15.59 -8.34 3.72
N GLY A 82 -14.91 -9.48 3.86
CA GLY A 82 -15.52 -10.72 4.36
C GLY A 82 -16.05 -10.58 5.79
N GLU A 83 -15.32 -9.90 6.67
CA GLU A 83 -15.78 -9.61 8.04
C GLU A 83 -17.04 -8.73 8.05
N ILE A 84 -17.09 -7.71 7.20
CA ILE A 84 -18.28 -6.84 7.08
C ILE A 84 -19.50 -7.65 6.62
N GLU A 85 -19.35 -8.51 5.61
CA GLU A 85 -20.43 -9.38 5.11
C GLU A 85 -20.92 -10.37 6.17
N LEU A 86 -20.00 -10.91 6.99
CA LEU A 86 -20.36 -11.78 8.11
C LEU A 86 -21.16 -11.02 9.17
N VAL A 87 -20.72 -9.82 9.55
CA VAL A 87 -21.40 -8.98 10.55
C VAL A 87 -22.79 -8.56 10.05
N SER A 88 -22.92 -8.18 8.77
CA SER A 88 -24.22 -7.82 8.20
C SER A 88 -25.19 -9.01 8.20
N ALA A 89 -24.72 -10.21 7.82
CA ALA A 89 -25.53 -11.42 7.86
C ALA A 89 -25.98 -11.78 9.29
N GLN A 90 -25.12 -11.58 10.28
CA GLN A 90 -25.49 -11.77 11.69
C GLN A 90 -26.54 -10.76 12.16
N GLN A 91 -26.42 -9.49 11.74
CA GLN A 91 -27.38 -8.45 12.06
C GLN A 91 -28.76 -8.72 11.44
N GLU A 92 -28.80 -9.10 10.15
CA GLU A 92 -30.05 -9.48 9.48
C GLU A 92 -30.74 -10.66 10.18
N ARG A 93 -29.96 -11.68 10.56
CA ARG A 93 -30.49 -12.84 11.28
C ARG A 93 -31.01 -12.45 12.67
N ALA A 94 -30.31 -11.59 13.40
CA ALA A 94 -30.76 -11.11 14.71
C ALA A 94 -32.07 -10.31 14.59
N LEU A 95 -32.19 -9.44 13.58
CA LEU A 95 -33.42 -8.69 13.29
C LEU A 95 -34.57 -9.61 12.93
N ALA A 96 -34.35 -10.65 12.11
CA ALA A 96 -35.37 -11.64 11.77
C ALA A 96 -35.88 -12.38 13.01
N TYR A 97 -34.98 -12.79 13.92
CA TYR A 97 -35.38 -13.40 15.19
C TYR A 97 -36.15 -12.43 16.09
N GLN A 98 -35.73 -11.17 16.19
CA GLN A 98 -36.47 -10.16 16.95
C GLN A 98 -37.88 -9.97 16.39
N LEU A 99 -38.02 -9.79 15.07
CA LEU A 99 -39.31 -9.62 14.41
C LEU A 99 -40.23 -10.84 14.59
N ALA A 100 -39.70 -12.06 14.43
CA ALA A 100 -40.45 -13.29 14.66
C ALA A 100 -40.89 -13.42 16.12
N THR A 101 -40.05 -13.01 17.07
CA THR A 101 -40.38 -13.02 18.51
C THR A 101 -41.42 -11.95 18.85
N THR A 102 -41.39 -10.79 18.19
CA THR A 102 -42.38 -9.71 18.41
C THR A 102 -43.72 -9.95 17.71
N MET A 103 -43.76 -10.72 16.62
CA MET A 103 -45.00 -11.08 15.92
C MET A 103 -45.57 -12.45 16.34
N GLY A 104 -44.81 -13.24 17.08
CA GLY A 104 -45.24 -14.50 17.65
C GLY A 104 -45.62 -14.36 19.12
N TYR A 105 -46.70 -13.62 19.41
CA TYR A 105 -47.68 -13.78 20.51
C TYR A 105 -48.88 -12.88 20.22
#